data_AF-A0A943EGC0-F1
#
_entry.id   AF-A0A943EGC0-F1
#
_cell.length_a   1.000
_cell.length_b   1.000
_cell.length_c   1.000
_cell.angle_alpha   90.00
_cell.angle_beta   90.00
_cell.angle_gamma   90.00
#
_symmetry.space_group_name_H-M   'P 1'
#
loop_
_entity.id
_entity.type
_entity.pdbx_description
1 polymer ?
#
loop_
_entity_poly.entity_id
_entity_poly.type
_entity_poly.pdbx_seq_one_letter_code
_entity_poly.pdbx_strand_id
1 'polypeptide(L)'
;MYVIPAFFFLMELVFLFHYRKVYYYHQWLPNLWRKRAQGVRLIILSRDIILYLFLSLVRMLYLIYAIYIVLLTPYWQPGCMLLFLSAMPQLAVALRIDGLTEKERSTGLVYPTRLFQAVMSGFVLFILVQFALGTMLYL
;
A
#
# COMPACT_ATOMS: atom_id res chain seq x y z
N MET A 1 16.94 15.97 -2.95
CA MET A 1 16.02 15.14 -2.14
C MET A 1 14.59 15.07 -2.71
N TYR A 2 14.24 15.80 -3.77
CA TYR A 2 12.86 15.89 -4.33
C TYR A 2 12.41 14.71 -5.20
N VAL A 3 13.37 13.98 -5.79
CA VAL A 3 13.10 12.86 -6.73
C VAL A 3 12.48 11.66 -6.02
N ILE A 4 12.91 11.39 -4.78
CA ILE A 4 12.44 10.23 -4.00
C ILE A 4 10.94 10.36 -3.64
N PRO A 5 10.47 11.49 -3.08
CA PRO A 5 9.03 11.73 -2.90
C PRO A 5 8.23 11.65 -4.19
N ALA A 6 8.74 12.21 -5.30
CA ALA A 6 8.07 12.17 -6.60
C ALA A 6 7.92 10.75 -7.15
N PHE A 7 8.95 9.91 -6.97
CA PHE A 7 8.88 8.49 -7.30
C PHE A 7 7.79 7.77 -6.49
N PHE A 8 7.76 7.97 -5.18
CA PHE A 8 6.74 7.36 -4.32
C PHE A 8 5.33 7.88 -4.62
N PHE A 9 5.20 9.16 -4.99
CA PHE A 9 3.93 9.73 -5.45
C PHE A 9 3.39 8.99 -6.68
N LEU A 10 4.24 8.81 -7.71
CA LEU A 10 3.85 8.10 -8.93
C LEU A 10 3.49 6.64 -8.62
N MET A 11 4.23 5.99 -7.73
CA MET A 11 3.96 4.62 -7.31
C MET A 11 2.65 4.47 -6.53
N GLU A 12 2.32 5.43 -5.65
CA GLU A 12 1.06 5.45 -4.92
C GLU A 12 -0.13 5.66 -5.88
N LEU A 13 0.03 6.46 -6.94
CA LEU A 13 -0.98 6.54 -8.01
C LEU A 13 -1.18 5.20 -8.72
N VAL A 14 -0.10 4.52 -9.12
CA VAL A 14 -0.19 3.20 -9.77
C VAL A 14 -0.85 2.19 -8.83
N PHE A 15 -0.51 2.24 -7.53
CA PHE A 15 -1.11 1.41 -6.50
C PHE A 15 -2.61 1.68 -6.38
N LEU A 16 -3.05 2.94 -6.38
CA LEU A 16 -4.47 3.30 -6.30
C LEU A 16 -5.29 2.70 -7.43
N PHE A 17 -4.76 2.64 -8.66
CA PHE A 17 -5.46 1.99 -9.77
C PHE A 17 -5.49 0.46 -9.67
N HIS A 18 -4.47 -0.14 -9.05
CA HIS A 18 -4.30 -1.60 -8.98
C HIS A 18 -4.61 -2.20 -7.60
N TYR A 19 -5.14 -1.41 -6.66
CA TYR A 19 -5.23 -1.78 -5.25
C TYR A 19 -5.98 -3.09 -5.03
N ARG A 20 -7.13 -3.31 -5.70
CA ARG A 20 -7.90 -4.57 -5.61
C ARG A 20 -7.07 -5.79 -5.96
N LYS A 21 -6.29 -5.73 -7.05
CA LYS A 21 -5.40 -6.83 -7.44
C LYS A 21 -4.30 -7.05 -6.39
N VAL A 22 -3.76 -5.97 -5.83
CA VAL A 22 -2.73 -6.08 -4.79
C VAL A 22 -3.26 -6.77 -3.54
N TYR A 23 -4.44 -6.36 -3.05
CA TYR A 23 -5.09 -7.00 -1.90
C TYR A 23 -5.48 -8.47 -2.19
N TYR A 24 -5.88 -8.79 -3.42
CA TYR A 24 -6.16 -10.16 -3.85
C TYR A 24 -4.92 -11.04 -3.66
N TYR A 25 -3.79 -10.63 -4.25
CA TYR A 25 -2.54 -11.39 -4.15
C TYR A 25 -2.00 -11.42 -2.72
N HIS A 26 -2.18 -10.35 -1.95
CA HIS A 26 -1.75 -10.29 -0.57
C HIS A 26 -2.49 -11.27 0.35
N GLN A 27 -3.76 -11.56 0.08
CA GLN A 27 -4.52 -12.59 0.80
C GLN A 27 -4.32 -13.99 0.20
N TRP A 28 -4.11 -14.08 -1.11
CA TRP A 28 -3.94 -15.34 -1.81
C TRP A 28 -2.58 -16.00 -1.53
N LEU A 29 -1.46 -15.27 -1.56
CA LEU A 29 -0.12 -15.81 -1.32
C LEU A 29 0.01 -16.54 0.02
N PRO A 30 -0.39 -15.95 1.17
CA PRO A 30 -0.32 -16.62 2.46
C PRO A 30 -1.26 -17.82 2.55
N ASN A 31 -2.40 -17.79 1.86
CA ASN A 31 -3.34 -18.91 1.80
C ASN A 31 -2.79 -20.08 0.97
N LEU A 32 -2.04 -19.80 -0.10
CA LEU A 32 -1.29 -20.83 -0.82
C LEU A 32 -0.25 -21.52 0.07
N TRP A 33 0.48 -20.72 0.85
CA TRP A 33 1.53 -21.20 1.74
C TRP A 33 0.98 -22.01 2.91
N ARG A 34 -0.20 -21.63 3.45
CA ARG A 34 -0.93 -22.40 4.48
C ARG A 34 -1.48 -23.74 3.97
N LYS A 35 -1.88 -23.84 2.71
CA LYS A 35 -2.34 -25.11 2.09
C LYS A 35 -1.18 -25.99 1.63
N ARG A 36 -0.19 -26.23 2.49
CA ARG A 36 0.97 -27.09 2.22
C ARG A 36 0.60 -28.56 2.46
N ALA A 37 -0.19 -29.13 1.56
CA ALA A 37 -0.37 -30.57 1.47
C ALA A 37 -0.58 -30.96 -0.01
N GLN A 38 0.36 -31.75 -0.50
CA GLN A 38 0.34 -32.55 -1.74
C GLN A 38 0.50 -31.80 -3.08
N GLY A 39 1.70 -31.90 -3.67
CA GLY A 39 1.94 -31.69 -5.10
C GLY A 39 2.87 -30.51 -5.47
N VAL A 40 3.67 -30.72 -6.53
CA VAL A 40 4.46 -29.67 -7.22
C VAL A 40 3.47 -28.66 -7.81
N ARG A 41 3.38 -27.47 -7.21
CA ARG A 41 2.54 -26.39 -7.74
C ARG A 41 3.31 -25.62 -8.80
N LEU A 42 2.85 -25.71 -10.05
CA LEU A 42 3.26 -24.80 -11.12
C LEU A 42 2.66 -23.42 -10.81
N ILE A 43 3.47 -22.50 -10.29
CA ILE A 43 3.06 -21.10 -10.15
C ILE A 43 3.19 -20.50 -11.54
N ILE A 44 2.07 -20.38 -12.26
CA ILE A 44 2.03 -19.67 -13.53
C ILE A 44 2.36 -18.22 -13.21
N LEU A 45 3.60 -17.81 -13.50
CA LEU A 45 4.10 -16.45 -13.29
C LEU A 45 3.43 -15.53 -14.33
N SER A 46 2.19 -15.14 -14.05
CA SER A 46 1.47 -14.16 -14.87
C SER A 46 2.10 -12.77 -14.69
N ARG A 47 1.99 -11.92 -15.71
CA ARG A 47 2.41 -10.51 -15.69
C ARG A 47 1.85 -9.75 -14.49
N ASP A 48 0.64 -10.10 -14.05
CA ASP A 48 -0.02 -9.51 -12.88
C ASP A 48 0.70 -9.82 -11.55
N ILE A 49 1.29 -11.02 -11.42
CA ILE A 49 2.04 -11.42 -10.22
C ILE A 49 3.37 -10.66 -10.14
N ILE A 50 4.02 -10.45 -11.29
CA ILE A 50 5.25 -9.65 -11.37
C ILE A 50 4.97 -8.20 -10.96
N LEU A 51 3.88 -7.62 -11.46
CA LEU A 51 3.44 -6.28 -11.06
C LEU A 51 3.12 -6.19 -9.57
N TYR A 52 2.47 -7.20 -9.00
CA TYR A 52 2.25 -7.30 -7.56
C TYR A 52 3.58 -7.33 -6.77
N LEU A 53 4.52 -8.20 -7.15
CA LEU A 53 5.82 -8.32 -6.49
C LEU A 53 6.59 -7.00 -6.53
N PHE A 54 6.58 -6.33 -7.69
CA PHE A 54 7.20 -5.04 -7.87
C PHE A 54 6.57 -3.97 -6.97
N LEU A 55 5.24 -3.82 -6.98
CA LEU A 55 4.53 -2.87 -6.12
C LEU A 55 4.71 -3.18 -4.63
N SER A 56 4.79 -4.47 -4.26
CA SER A 56 5.08 -4.90 -2.89
C SER A 56 6.48 -4.49 -2.46
N LEU A 57 7.48 -4.65 -3.33
CA LEU A 57 8.86 -4.22 -3.08
C LEU A 57 8.94 -2.70 -2.91
N VAL A 58 8.28 -1.95 -3.79
CA VAL A 58 8.19 -0.48 -3.71
C VAL A 58 7.54 -0.03 -2.40
N ARG A 59 6.48 -0.70 -1.94
CA ARG A 59 5.87 -0.42 -0.62
C ARG A 59 6.82 -0.70 0.55
N MET A 60 7.67 -1.72 0.45
CA MET A 60 8.70 -1.97 1.46
C MET A 60 9.75 -0.85 1.48
N LEU A 61 10.18 -0.37 0.32
CA LEU A 61 11.08 0.78 0.20
C LEU A 61 10.42 2.06 0.73
N TYR A 62 9.13 2.26 0.46
CA TYR A 62 8.35 3.37 0.99
C TYR A 62 8.30 3.35 2.52
N LEU A 63 8.11 2.18 3.13
CA LEU A 63 8.16 2.02 4.59
C LEU A 63 9.51 2.46 5.15
N ILE A 64 10.61 1.99 4.56
CA ILE A 64 11.97 2.38 4.95
C ILE A 64 12.16 3.89 4.80
N TYR A 65 11.67 4.47 3.71
CA TYR A 65 11.74 5.92 3.47
C TYR A 65 10.95 6.73 4.51
N ALA A 66 9.74 6.29 4.86
CA ALA A 66 8.94 6.95 5.88
C ALA A 66 9.60 6.85 7.28
N ILE A 67 10.18 5.70 7.62
CA ILE A 67 10.99 5.54 8.86
C ILE A 67 12.22 6.45 8.84
N TYR A 68 12.90 6.55 7.70
CA TYR A 68 14.03 7.47 7.51
C TYR A 68 13.63 8.92 7.76
N ILE A 69 12.49 9.38 7.22
CA ILE A 69 11.96 10.73 7.48
C ILE A 69 11.74 10.93 8.99
N VAL A 70 11.10 9.97 9.66
CA VAL A 70 10.77 10.08 11.10
C VAL A 70 12.03 10.17 11.96
N LEU A 71 13.05 9.35 11.68
CA LEU A 71 14.21 9.20 12.55
C LEU A 71 15.36 10.17 12.23
N LEU A 72 15.53 10.57 10.97
CA LEU A 72 16.73 11.30 10.51
C LEU A 72 16.45 12.70 9.98
N THR A 73 15.19 13.16 9.97
CA THR A 73 14.83 14.49 9.45
C THR A 73 13.96 15.27 10.45
N PRO A 74 13.93 16.61 10.39
CA PRO A 74 13.06 17.43 11.24
C PRO A 74 11.56 17.27 10.89
N TYR A 75 11.23 16.58 9.79
CA TYR A 75 9.86 16.39 9.30
C TYR A 75 9.19 15.13 9.89
N TRP A 76 9.37 14.89 11.18
CA TRP A 76 8.90 13.67 11.83
C TRP A 76 7.37 13.53 11.83
N GLN A 77 6.64 14.63 12.01
CA GLN A 77 5.16 14.65 11.98
C GLN A 77 4.58 14.14 10.65
N PRO A 78 4.93 14.70 9.47
CA PRO A 78 4.43 14.18 8.21
C PRO A 78 4.97 12.78 7.90
N GLY A 79 6.17 12.41 8.38
CA GLY A 79 6.66 11.03 8.31
C GLY A 79 5.76 10.04 9.06
N CYS A 80 5.32 10.39 10.28
CA CYS A 80 4.37 9.59 11.05
C CYS A 80 3.00 9.50 10.37
N MET A 81 2.52 10.59 9.80
CA MET A 81 1.26 10.59 9.03
C MET A 81 1.33 9.66 7.82
N LEU A 82 2.44 9.68 7.07
CA LEU A 82 2.65 8.79 5.92
C LEU A 82 2.60 7.31 6.31
N LEU A 83 3.17 6.94 7.47
CA LEU A 83 3.09 5.58 8.01
C LEU A 83 1.65 5.21 8.38
N PHE A 84 0.98 6.10 9.12
CA PHE A 84 -0.37 5.84 9.64
C PHE A 84 -1.41 5.73 8.51
N LEU A 85 -1.42 6.68 7.59
CA LEU A 85 -2.35 6.72 6.46
C LEU A 85 -2.17 5.53 5.52
N SER A 86 -0.92 5.10 5.28
CA SER A 86 -0.63 3.95 4.42
C SER A 86 -1.01 2.61 5.08
N ALA A 87 -0.92 2.53 6.41
CA ALA A 87 -1.29 1.35 7.19
C ALA A 87 -2.81 1.20 7.40
N MET A 88 -3.56 2.30 7.47
CA MET A 88 -4.99 2.31 7.76
C MET A 88 -5.84 1.37 6.86
N PRO A 89 -5.72 1.43 5.52
CA PRO A 89 -6.43 0.50 4.64
C PRO A 89 -6.07 -0.96 4.86
N GLN A 90 -4.80 -1.26 5.18
CA GLN A 90 -4.37 -2.63 5.50
C GLN A 90 -4.95 -3.12 6.83
N LEU A 91 -4.96 -2.25 7.83
CA LEU A 91 -5.50 -2.55 9.15
C LEU A 91 -7.01 -2.76 9.12
N ALA A 92 -7.75 -1.93 8.36
CA ALA A 92 -9.19 -2.11 8.15
C ALA A 92 -9.51 -3.48 7.53
N VAL A 93 -8.72 -3.91 6.54
CA VAL A 93 -8.87 -5.23 5.91
C VAL A 93 -8.50 -6.37 6.86
N ALA A 94 -7.44 -6.21 7.66
CA ALA A 94 -7.02 -7.22 8.64
C ALA A 94 -8.08 -7.43 9.74
N LEU A 95 -8.69 -6.34 10.23
CA LEU A 95 -9.73 -6.36 11.26
C LEU A 95 -11.14 -6.59 10.70
N ARG A 96 -11.32 -6.57 9.37
CA ARG A 96 -12.62 -6.71 8.69
C ARG A 96 -13.67 -5.73 9.21
N ILE A 97 -13.30 -4.44 9.27
CA ILE A 97 -14.19 -3.39 9.78
C ILE A 97 -15.33 -3.19 8.78
N ASP A 98 -16.56 -3.39 9.27
CA ASP A 98 -17.78 -3.18 8.48
C ASP A 98 -17.92 -1.70 8.06
N GLY A 99 -18.36 -1.47 6.83
CA GLY A 99 -18.49 -0.13 6.24
C GLY A 99 -17.20 0.47 5.66
N LEU A 100 -16.02 0.06 6.15
CA LEU A 100 -14.72 0.42 5.56
C LEU A 100 -14.19 -0.64 4.59
N THR A 101 -14.71 -1.87 4.68
CA THR A 101 -14.31 -2.99 3.84
C THR A 101 -15.47 -3.60 3.09
N GLU A 102 -15.20 -4.03 1.87
CA GLU A 102 -16.10 -4.77 1.00
C GLU A 102 -15.63 -6.22 0.94
N LYS A 103 -16.55 -7.16 1.18
CA LYS A 103 -16.30 -8.57 0.97
C LYS A 103 -16.83 -8.99 -0.40
N GLU A 104 -15.96 -9.56 -1.22
CA GLU A 104 -16.34 -10.10 -2.51
C GLU A 104 -17.04 -11.45 -2.32
N ARG A 105 -18.30 -11.55 -2.80
CA ARG A 105 -19.16 -12.72 -2.56
C ARG A 105 -18.65 -14.00 -3.24
N SER A 106 -17.94 -13.89 -4.37
CA SER A 106 -17.46 -15.04 -5.15
C SER A 106 -16.19 -15.67 -4.57
N THR A 107 -15.27 -14.86 -4.07
CA THR A 107 -13.94 -15.30 -3.60
C THR A 107 -13.83 -15.30 -2.07
N GLY A 108 -14.75 -14.62 -1.37
CA GLY A 108 -14.71 -14.41 0.07
C GLY A 108 -13.62 -13.45 0.54
N LEU A 109 -12.91 -12.80 -0.40
CA LEU A 109 -11.80 -11.89 -0.15
C LEU A 109 -12.32 -10.52 0.32
N VAL A 110 -11.51 -9.86 1.14
CA VAL A 110 -11.87 -8.59 1.78
C VAL A 110 -10.97 -7.48 1.25
N TYR A 111 -11.56 -6.37 0.82
CA TYR A 111 -10.86 -5.24 0.25
C TYR A 111 -11.33 -3.95 0.94
N PRO A 112 -10.52 -2.87 0.98
CA PRO A 112 -11.04 -1.59 1.42
C PRO A 112 -12.06 -1.06 0.40
N THR A 113 -13.06 -0.32 0.88
CA THR A 113 -14.00 0.37 -0.02
C THR A 113 -13.24 1.34 -0.92
N ARG A 114 -13.76 1.57 -2.14
CA ARG A 114 -13.12 2.48 -3.10
C ARG A 114 -12.90 3.88 -2.53
N LEU A 115 -13.92 4.40 -1.85
CA LEU A 115 -13.88 5.73 -1.26
C LEU A 115 -12.82 5.81 -0.16
N PHE A 116 -12.80 4.84 0.77
CA PHE A 116 -11.84 4.82 1.86
C PHE A 116 -10.39 4.73 1.35
N GLN A 117 -10.13 3.85 0.39
CA GLN A 117 -8.81 3.72 -0.23
C GLN A 117 -8.41 5.03 -0.92
N ALA A 118 -9.30 5.64 -1.69
CA ALA A 118 -9.01 6.88 -2.42
C ALA A 118 -8.74 8.06 -1.48
N VAL A 119 -9.48 8.18 -0.37
CA VAL A 119 -9.25 9.22 0.64
C VAL A 119 -7.90 9.04 1.32
N MET A 120 -7.57 7.83 1.78
CA MET A 120 -6.28 7.56 2.45
C MET A 120 -5.10 7.77 1.52
N SER A 121 -5.14 7.20 0.30
CA SER A 121 -4.10 7.43 -0.71
C SER A 121 -4.05 8.90 -1.15
N GLY A 122 -5.19 9.62 -1.19
CA GLY A 122 -5.23 11.05 -1.50
C GLY A 122 -4.45 11.90 -0.50
N PHE A 123 -4.57 11.64 0.80
CA PHE A 123 -3.77 12.32 1.82
C PHE A 123 -2.28 11.97 1.71
N VAL A 124 -1.94 10.70 1.43
CA VAL A 124 -0.55 10.27 1.19
C VAL A 124 0.05 11.02 0.00
N LEU A 125 -0.69 11.05 -1.12
CA LEU A 125 -0.30 11.76 -2.34
C LEU A 125 -0.09 13.26 -2.07
N PHE A 126 -0.98 13.89 -1.31
CA PHE A 126 -0.84 15.29 -0.93
C PHE A 126 0.47 15.55 -0.16
N ILE A 127 0.76 14.75 0.88
CA ILE A 127 1.98 14.90 1.67
C ILE A 127 3.23 14.66 0.79
N LEU A 128 3.21 13.65 -0.07
CA LEU A 128 4.34 13.34 -0.97
C LEU A 128 4.60 14.46 -1.99
N VAL A 129 3.56 15.13 -2.50
CA VAL A 129 3.70 16.30 -3.38
C VAL A 129 4.37 17.45 -2.65
N GLN A 130 4.00 17.73 -1.40
CA GLN A 130 4.64 18.79 -0.61
C GLN A 130 6.13 18.50 -0.39
N PHE A 131 6.50 17.24 -0.12
CA PHE A 131 7.90 16.83 -0.06
C PHE A 131 8.62 16.95 -1.41
N ALA A 132 7.94 16.64 -2.53
CA ALA A 132 8.51 16.76 -3.86
C ALA A 132 8.73 18.21 -4.29
N LEU A 133 7.83 19.11 -3.89
CA LEU A 133 7.90 20.55 -4.19
C LEU A 133 8.78 21.33 -3.20
N GLY A 134 9.14 20.74 -2.06
CA GLY A 134 9.91 21.42 -1.01
C GLY A 134 9.10 22.46 -0.24
N THR A 135 7.78 22.47 -0.38
CA THR A 135 6.85 23.46 0.18
C THR A 135 6.31 23.07 1.55
N MET A 136 7.02 22.20 2.29
CA MET A 136 6.66 21.81 3.65
C MET A 136 6.77 23.02 4.60
N LEU A 137 5.70 23.81 4.65
CA LEU A 137 5.42 24.78 5.69
C LEU A 137 5.14 24.00 6.97
N TYR A 138 5.90 24.31 8.01
CA TYR A 138 5.62 23.88 9.39
C TYR A 138 4.14 24.14 9.69
N LEU A 139 3.38 23.07 9.91
CA LEU A 139 2.00 23.11 10.39
C LEU A 139 2.02 22.81 11.88
#